data_AF-A0A8T4JSV7-F1
#
_entry.id   AF-A0A8T4JSV7-F1
#
_cell.length_a   1.000
_cell.length_b   1.000
_cell.length_c   1.000
_cell.angle_alpha   90.00
_cell.angle_beta   90.00
_cell.angle_gamma   90.00
#
_symmetry.space_group_name_H-M   'P 1'
#
loop_
_entity.id
_entity.type
_entity.pdbx_description
1 polymer ?
#
loop_
_entity_poly.entity_id
_entity_poly.type
_entity_poly.pdbx_seq_one_letter_code
_entity_poly.pdbx_strand_id
1 'polypeptide(L)'
;MGEKKSTKLCKYCQTEIPAKAKVCPKCRKKQGLGCLPIIIIVIVVILLLSLLFSGGSDSNEKENGSSQGTETSGGESSGQDSAEEIDPEEYKAECADLVYNDVMRNPDDYIGSKFKVTAQIMQASDGITTGKYYKVFTDDGSGYYFDKMIWVFDKRDEKSEDYVKLLEDDVVTFYGEFNGLQETENSLNGSKGEDMSLDVYYAEIVKEAE
;
A
#
# COMPACT_ATOMS: atom_id res chain seq x y z
N MET A 1 35.91 -22.60 -20.97
CA MET A 1 34.46 -22.93 -20.95
C MET A 1 33.71 -21.63 -20.68
N GLY A 2 32.98 -21.11 -21.66
CA GLY A 2 32.28 -19.82 -21.53
C GLY A 2 30.94 -20.00 -20.82
N GLU A 3 30.76 -19.38 -19.65
CA GLU A 3 29.47 -19.32 -18.98
C GLU A 3 28.46 -18.58 -19.86
N LYS A 4 27.39 -19.26 -20.28
CA LYS A 4 26.25 -18.61 -20.93
C LYS A 4 25.49 -17.80 -19.87
N LYS A 5 25.79 -16.51 -19.78
CA LYS A 5 25.05 -15.57 -18.93
C LYS A 5 23.64 -15.42 -19.50
N SER A 6 22.65 -15.96 -18.80
CA SER A 6 21.24 -15.80 -19.15
C SER A 6 20.84 -14.31 -19.13
N THR A 7 20.13 -13.86 -20.16
CA THR A 7 19.64 -12.48 -20.34
C THR A 7 18.11 -12.44 -20.44
N LYS A 8 17.52 -11.27 -20.17
CA LYS A 8 16.09 -10.97 -20.34
C LYS A 8 15.93 -9.61 -21.02
N LEU A 9 14.75 -9.35 -21.61
CA LEU A 9 14.42 -8.03 -22.14
C LEU A 9 13.83 -7.16 -21.02
N CYS A 10 14.25 -5.90 -20.96
CA CYS A 10 13.62 -4.90 -20.11
C CYS A 10 12.17 -4.67 -20.54
N LYS A 11 11.22 -4.79 -19.62
CA LYS A 11 9.77 -4.62 -19.91
C LYS A 11 9.40 -3.25 -20.50
N TYR A 12 10.19 -2.21 -20.21
CA TYR A 12 9.85 -0.82 -20.58
C TYR A 12 10.61 -0.31 -21.79
N CYS A 13 11.93 -0.53 -21.85
CA CYS A 13 12.77 -0.01 -22.94
C CYS A 13 13.29 -1.10 -23.88
N GLN A 14 12.85 -2.35 -23.69
CA GLN A 14 13.14 -3.51 -24.52
C GLN A 14 14.63 -3.78 -24.77
N THR A 15 15.50 -3.22 -23.94
CA THR A 15 16.95 -3.47 -24.01
C THR A 15 17.29 -4.78 -23.32
N GLU A 16 18.24 -5.53 -23.87
CA GLU A 16 18.75 -6.75 -23.25
C GLU A 16 19.51 -6.43 -21.96
N ILE A 17 19.13 -7.13 -20.88
CA ILE A 17 19.70 -6.96 -19.55
C ILE A 17 20.02 -8.34 -18.97
N PRO A 18 20.95 -8.45 -18.01
CA PRO A 18 21.21 -9.74 -17.36
C PRO A 18 19.94 -10.25 -16.67
N ALA A 19 19.68 -11.57 -16.71
CA ALA A 19 18.44 -12.15 -16.20
C ALA A 19 18.17 -11.79 -14.72
N LYS A 20 19.24 -11.66 -13.93
CA LYS A 20 19.19 -11.28 -12.50
C LYS A 20 19.11 -9.76 -12.25
N ALA A 21 19.09 -8.91 -13.29
CA ALA A 21 19.00 -7.46 -13.11
C ALA A 21 17.66 -7.11 -12.44
N LYS A 22 17.73 -6.55 -11.23
CA LYS A 22 16.59 -5.98 -10.51
C LYS A 22 16.21 -4.58 -11.02
N VAL A 23 17.14 -3.87 -11.67
CA VAL A 23 16.95 -2.54 -12.24
C VAL A 23 17.58 -2.48 -13.63
N CYS A 24 16.90 -1.87 -14.59
CA CYS A 24 17.43 -1.72 -15.96
C CYS A 24 18.56 -0.67 -16.00
N PRO A 25 19.76 -0.97 -16.53
CA PRO A 25 20.86 0.00 -16.60
C PRO A 25 20.63 1.14 -17.60
N LYS A 26 19.69 0.99 -18.54
CA LYS A 26 19.42 2.01 -19.57
C LYS A 26 18.33 2.99 -19.15
N CYS A 27 17.16 2.49 -18.74
CA CYS A 27 16.01 3.32 -18.37
C CYS A 27 15.81 3.46 -16.86
N ARG A 28 16.63 2.79 -16.03
CA ARG A 28 16.57 2.80 -14.56
C ARG A 28 15.26 2.32 -13.94
N LYS A 29 14.31 1.81 -14.73
CA LYS A 29 13.08 1.18 -14.21
C LYS A 29 13.34 -0.20 -13.62
N LYS A 30 12.66 -0.54 -12.52
CA LYS A 30 12.75 -1.81 -11.79
C LYS A 30 12.28 -2.98 -12.67
N GLN A 31 12.92 -4.15 -12.53
CA GLN A 31 12.74 -5.35 -13.36
C GLN A 31 12.57 -6.58 -12.47
N GLY A 32 11.48 -6.60 -11.70
CA GLY A 32 10.98 -7.73 -10.92
C GLY A 32 9.67 -8.29 -11.48
N LEU A 33 9.31 -9.51 -11.09
CA LEU A 33 7.92 -9.94 -11.19
C LEU A 33 7.18 -9.20 -10.07
N GLY A 34 6.23 -8.31 -10.42
CA GLY A 34 5.29 -7.75 -9.43
C GLY A 34 4.38 -8.84 -8.87
N CYS A 35 3.34 -8.48 -8.12
CA CYS A 35 2.45 -9.39 -7.36
C CYS A 35 1.67 -10.43 -8.21
N LEU A 36 1.75 -10.35 -9.54
CA LEU A 36 0.99 -11.20 -10.47
C LEU A 36 1.22 -12.74 -10.34
N PRO A 37 2.44 -13.28 -10.14
CA PRO A 37 2.62 -14.72 -9.98
C PRO A 37 2.15 -15.19 -8.60
N ILE A 38 2.13 -14.34 -7.57
CA ILE A 38 1.69 -14.69 -6.22
C ILE A 38 0.16 -14.84 -6.20
N ILE A 39 -0.57 -13.91 -6.82
CA ILE A 39 -2.04 -13.96 -6.94
C ILE A 39 -2.48 -15.20 -7.74
N ILE A 40 -1.78 -15.54 -8.82
CA ILE A 40 -2.10 -16.74 -9.64
C ILE A 40 -1.87 -18.03 -8.85
N ILE A 41 -0.81 -18.12 -8.03
CA ILE A 41 -0.54 -19.30 -7.18
C ILE A 41 -1.66 -19.48 -6.14
N VAL A 42 -2.12 -18.39 -5.51
CA VAL A 42 -3.21 -18.44 -4.52
C VAL A 42 -4.54 -18.90 -5.16
N ILE A 43 -4.89 -18.39 -6.34
CA ILE A 43 -6.11 -18.77 -7.06
C ILE A 43 -6.08 -20.26 -7.46
N VAL A 44 -4.94 -20.78 -7.90
CA VAL A 44 -4.79 -22.20 -8.28
C VAL A 44 -4.97 -23.11 -7.06
N VAL A 45 -4.46 -22.73 -5.88
CA VAL A 45 -4.64 -23.50 -4.64
C VAL A 45 -6.10 -23.52 -4.20
N ILE A 46 -6.82 -22.40 -4.32
CA ILE A 46 -8.26 -22.31 -3.97
C ILE A 46 -9.12 -23.19 -4.89
N LEU A 47 -8.85 -23.18 -6.21
CA LEU A 47 -9.61 -24.01 -7.16
C LEU A 47 -9.39 -25.51 -6.92
N LEU A 48 -8.19 -25.93 -6.53
CA LEU A 48 -7.90 -27.33 -6.20
C LEU A 48 -8.60 -27.81 -4.92
N LEU A 49 -8.85 -26.92 -3.96
CA LEU A 49 -9.59 -27.22 -2.73
C LEU A 49 -11.11 -27.35 -2.94
N SER A 50 -11.66 -26.68 -3.96
CA SER A 50 -13.10 -26.68 -4.24
C SER A 50 -13.66 -28.01 -4.78
N LEU A 51 -12.81 -28.96 -5.17
CA LEU A 51 -13.21 -30.29 -5.67
C LEU A 51 -13.55 -31.29 -4.54
N LEU A 52 -13.43 -30.92 -3.25
CA LEU A 52 -13.70 -31.82 -2.12
C LEU A 52 -15.05 -31.60 -1.42
N PHE A 53 -15.85 -30.61 -1.83
CA PHE A 53 -17.19 -30.39 -1.28
C PHE A 53 -18.27 -30.72 -2.32
N SER A 54 -18.65 -32.00 -2.39
CA SER A 54 -19.82 -32.49 -3.12
C SER A 54 -20.95 -32.75 -2.12
N GLY A 55 -22.00 -31.93 -2.15
CA GLY A 55 -23.22 -32.13 -1.37
C GLY A 55 -24.41 -31.43 -2.04
N GLY A 56 -25.15 -32.17 -2.87
CA GLY A 56 -26.36 -31.67 -3.56
C GLY A 56 -27.66 -31.93 -2.79
N SER A 57 -28.74 -31.23 -3.18
CA SER A 57 -30.12 -31.72 -3.34
C SER A 57 -31.09 -30.59 -3.77
N ASP A 58 -32.12 -30.99 -4.52
CA ASP A 58 -33.01 -30.24 -5.42
C ASP A 58 -34.16 -29.39 -4.82
N SER A 59 -34.50 -28.33 -5.58
CA SER A 59 -35.81 -27.72 -5.95
C SER A 59 -36.94 -27.48 -4.93
N ASN A 60 -37.46 -26.23 -4.88
CA ASN A 60 -38.73 -25.84 -5.54
C ASN A 60 -38.99 -24.31 -5.53
N GLU A 61 -39.59 -23.80 -6.61
CA GLU A 61 -39.93 -22.38 -6.88
C GLU A 61 -41.08 -21.84 -6.02
N LYS A 62 -41.04 -20.54 -5.70
CA LYS A 62 -42.18 -19.61 -5.85
C LYS A 62 -41.70 -18.19 -6.17
N GLU A 63 -42.31 -17.62 -7.21
CA GLU A 63 -42.20 -16.21 -7.64
C GLU A 63 -42.64 -15.22 -6.54
N ASN A 64 -42.01 -14.04 -6.48
CA ASN A 64 -42.53 -12.78 -7.03
C ASN A 64 -41.92 -11.56 -6.28
N GLY A 65 -41.55 -10.49 -7.01
CA GLY A 65 -41.46 -9.13 -6.46
C GLY A 65 -40.06 -8.47 -6.34
N SER A 66 -39.54 -8.00 -7.47
CA SER A 66 -38.77 -6.75 -7.68
C SER A 66 -38.05 -6.04 -6.51
N SER A 67 -36.70 -6.09 -6.54
CA SER A 67 -35.69 -4.98 -6.56
C SER A 67 -35.83 -3.79 -5.56
N GLN A 68 -34.83 -3.29 -4.83
CA GLN A 68 -33.38 -3.51 -4.58
C GLN A 68 -32.98 -2.32 -3.66
N GLY A 69 -32.12 -2.33 -2.65
CA GLY A 69 -31.34 -3.34 -1.94
C GLY A 69 -30.60 -2.59 -0.81
N THR A 70 -30.73 -3.10 0.41
CA THR A 70 -30.04 -2.65 1.63
C THR A 70 -29.37 -3.88 2.24
N GLU A 71 -28.31 -3.65 3.02
CA GLU A 71 -27.73 -4.50 4.10
C GLU A 71 -26.41 -5.22 3.82
N THR A 72 -25.36 -4.74 4.51
CA THR A 72 -24.74 -5.33 5.73
C THR A 72 -24.64 -6.85 5.91
N SER A 73 -23.50 -7.20 6.52
CA SER A 73 -23.10 -8.44 7.22
C SER A 73 -22.44 -9.46 6.31
N GLY A 74 -21.26 -10.03 6.60
CA GLY A 74 -20.62 -10.29 7.89
C GLY A 74 -20.11 -11.73 7.79
N GLY A 75 -18.80 -11.92 7.99
CA GLY A 75 -18.16 -13.22 7.80
C GLY A 75 -16.75 -13.20 8.34
N GLU A 76 -16.64 -13.33 9.66
CA GLU A 76 -15.41 -13.71 10.37
C GLU A 76 -14.80 -14.98 9.77
N SER A 77 -13.51 -14.94 9.48
CA SER A 77 -12.64 -16.09 9.63
C SER A 77 -11.33 -15.61 10.23
N SER A 78 -11.19 -15.92 11.52
CA SER A 78 -9.98 -15.80 12.31
C SER A 78 -8.90 -16.71 11.73
N GLY A 79 -8.11 -16.15 10.82
CA GLY A 79 -6.76 -16.62 10.54
C GLY A 79 -5.84 -15.98 11.57
N GLN A 80 -5.36 -16.79 12.50
CA GLN A 80 -4.34 -16.45 13.46
C GLN A 80 -3.04 -16.16 12.67
N ASP A 81 -2.91 -14.92 12.20
CA ASP A 81 -1.68 -14.41 11.62
C ASP A 81 -0.70 -14.26 12.78
N SER A 82 0.15 -15.27 12.93
CA SER A 82 1.38 -15.13 13.68
C SER A 82 2.19 -14.09 12.92
N ALA A 83 1.97 -12.82 13.26
CA ALA A 83 2.74 -11.69 12.78
C ALA A 83 4.21 -12.10 12.86
N GLU A 84 4.82 -12.35 11.70
CA GLU A 84 6.27 -12.34 11.61
C GLU A 84 6.65 -10.95 12.11
N GLU A 85 7.31 -10.91 13.27
CA GLU A 85 7.83 -9.67 13.83
C GLU A 85 8.91 -9.21 12.85
N ILE A 86 8.50 -8.39 11.89
CA ILE A 86 9.38 -7.81 10.89
C ILE A 86 10.41 -6.99 11.68
N ASP A 87 11.69 -7.32 11.51
CA ASP A 87 12.78 -6.55 12.10
C ASP A 87 12.64 -5.08 11.66
N PRO A 88 12.40 -4.12 12.58
CA PRO A 88 12.18 -2.73 12.23
C PRO A 88 13.35 -2.13 11.44
N GLU A 89 14.58 -2.54 11.75
CA GLU A 89 15.77 -2.03 11.06
C GLU A 89 15.85 -2.55 9.62
N GLU A 90 15.58 -3.83 9.40
CA GLU A 90 15.52 -4.42 8.06
C GLU A 90 14.43 -3.78 7.21
N TYR A 91 13.22 -3.59 7.76
CA TYR A 91 12.12 -2.95 7.02
C TYR A 91 12.46 -1.51 6.62
N LYS A 92 12.97 -0.71 7.56
CA LYS A 92 13.37 0.68 7.29
C LYS A 92 14.50 0.76 6.25
N ALA A 93 15.40 -0.21 6.23
CA ALA A 93 16.47 -0.29 5.22
C ALA A 93 15.96 -0.61 3.81
N GLU A 94 14.82 -1.31 3.69
CA GLU A 94 14.17 -1.55 2.39
C GLU A 94 13.40 -0.34 1.85
N CYS A 95 13.02 0.60 2.71
CA CYS A 95 12.31 1.82 2.32
C CYS A 95 13.22 2.77 1.52
N ALA A 96 12.79 3.08 0.29
CA ALA A 96 13.44 4.11 -0.53
C ALA A 96 12.88 5.51 -0.21
N ASP A 97 13.66 6.55 -0.45
CA ASP A 97 13.15 7.93 -0.43
C ASP A 97 11.94 8.08 -1.39
N LEU A 98 10.89 8.76 -0.94
CA LEU A 98 9.68 8.93 -1.72
C LEU A 98 9.95 9.72 -3.02
N VAL A 99 9.60 9.11 -4.16
CA VAL A 99 9.64 9.74 -5.49
C VAL A 99 8.23 10.15 -5.94
N TYR A 100 7.61 11.07 -5.18
CA TYR A 100 6.18 11.44 -5.29
C TYR A 100 5.70 11.63 -6.74
N ASN A 101 6.39 12.47 -7.52
CA ASN A 101 5.96 12.78 -8.90
C ASN A 101 5.98 11.56 -9.83
N ASP A 102 6.91 10.62 -9.62
CA ASP A 102 6.98 9.40 -10.42
C ASP A 102 5.89 8.39 -10.01
N VAL A 103 5.58 8.32 -8.71
CA VAL A 103 4.48 7.53 -8.16
C VAL A 103 3.15 8.03 -8.72
N MET A 104 2.86 9.33 -8.57
CA MET A 104 1.61 9.93 -9.05
C MET A 104 1.41 9.82 -10.58
N ARG A 105 2.51 9.78 -11.36
CA ARG A 105 2.43 9.59 -12.81
C ARG A 105 2.25 8.14 -13.24
N ASN A 106 2.61 7.18 -12.39
CA ASN A 106 2.62 5.75 -12.73
C ASN A 106 2.16 4.88 -11.53
N PRO A 107 1.01 5.15 -10.90
CA PRO A 107 0.66 4.55 -9.61
C PRO A 107 0.67 3.01 -9.64
N ASP A 108 0.16 2.40 -10.72
CA ASP A 108 0.11 0.94 -10.89
C ASP A 108 1.51 0.27 -10.87
N ASP A 109 2.56 0.98 -11.30
CA ASP A 109 3.95 0.48 -11.27
C ASP A 109 4.53 0.47 -9.85
N TYR A 110 3.94 1.22 -8.92
CA TYR A 110 4.47 1.46 -7.58
C TYR A 110 3.67 0.81 -6.47
N ILE A 111 2.47 0.25 -6.70
CA ILE A 111 1.70 -0.48 -5.68
C ILE A 111 2.61 -1.51 -5.00
N GLY A 112 2.64 -1.47 -3.67
CA GLY A 112 3.50 -2.32 -2.87
C GLY A 112 4.94 -1.86 -2.68
N SER A 113 5.31 -0.70 -3.23
CA SER A 113 6.64 -0.12 -3.02
C SER A 113 6.75 0.48 -1.63
N LYS A 114 7.85 0.18 -0.95
CA LYS A 114 8.16 0.72 0.38
C LYS A 114 8.87 2.06 0.27
N PHE A 115 8.32 3.06 0.94
CA PHE A 115 8.85 4.41 0.97
C PHE A 115 9.13 4.88 2.39
N LYS A 116 10.12 5.76 2.51
CA LYS A 116 10.30 6.64 3.66
C LYS A 116 9.98 8.08 3.23
N VAL A 117 9.25 8.80 4.09
CA VAL A 117 8.89 10.21 3.85
C VAL A 117 8.79 10.95 5.18
N THR A 118 9.39 12.14 5.25
CA THR A 118 9.22 13.06 6.38
C THR A 118 8.15 14.09 6.03
N ALA A 119 7.14 14.21 6.88
CA ALA A 119 5.99 15.08 6.66
C ALA A 119 5.40 15.55 8.01
N GLN A 120 4.69 16.67 7.98
CA GLN A 120 3.94 17.15 9.14
C GLN A 120 2.49 16.69 9.08
N ILE A 121 1.94 16.27 10.22
CA ILE A 121 0.54 15.86 10.35
C ILE A 121 -0.35 17.11 10.38
N MET A 122 -1.16 17.32 9.35
CA MET A 122 -2.13 18.43 9.29
C MET A 122 -3.51 18.03 9.79
N GLN A 123 -3.85 16.75 9.72
CA GLN A 123 -5.12 16.24 10.23
C GLN A 123 -4.91 14.83 10.76
N ALA A 124 -5.35 14.58 11.98
CA ALA A 124 -5.45 13.24 12.55
C ALA A 124 -6.92 12.81 12.61
N SER A 125 -7.24 11.58 12.21
CA SER A 125 -8.62 11.12 12.17
C SER A 125 -8.73 9.62 12.42
N ASP A 126 -9.90 9.21 12.87
CA ASP A 126 -10.23 7.81 13.13
C ASP A 126 -11.52 7.48 12.39
N GLY A 127 -11.41 6.67 11.35
CA GLY A 127 -12.53 6.24 10.54
C GLY A 127 -13.02 4.87 10.98
N ILE A 128 -14.35 4.72 11.12
CA ILE A 128 -14.99 3.47 11.54
C ILE A 128 -14.55 2.26 10.69
N THR A 129 -14.34 2.47 9.38
CA THR A 129 -13.95 1.42 8.44
C THR A 129 -12.49 1.47 8.03
N THR A 130 -11.90 2.67 7.95
CA THR A 130 -10.51 2.87 7.50
C THR A 130 -9.49 2.71 8.62
N GLY A 131 -9.94 2.73 9.88
CA GLY A 131 -9.07 2.86 11.04
C GLY A 131 -8.48 4.26 11.15
N LYS A 132 -7.41 4.37 11.95
CA LYS A 132 -6.68 5.62 12.17
C LYS A 132 -5.91 6.03 10.91
N TYR A 133 -6.05 7.29 10.52
CA TYR A 133 -5.30 7.85 9.41
C TYR A 133 -4.93 9.31 9.65
N TYR A 134 -3.93 9.76 8.90
CA TYR A 134 -3.42 11.11 8.93
C TYR A 134 -3.41 11.69 7.51
N LYS A 135 -3.69 12.98 7.39
CA LYS A 135 -3.31 13.75 6.20
C LYS A 135 -2.06 14.50 6.54
N VAL A 136 -0.99 14.21 5.81
CA VAL A 136 0.33 14.77 6.08
C VAL A 136 0.80 15.58 4.88
N PHE A 137 1.61 16.59 5.13
CA PHE A 137 2.18 17.42 4.08
C PHE A 137 3.70 17.38 4.14
N THR A 138 4.36 17.29 2.99
CA THR A 138 5.82 17.33 2.89
C THR A 138 6.36 18.77 2.85
N ASP A 139 7.63 18.93 3.17
CA ASP A 139 8.39 20.16 2.94
C ASP A 139 8.92 20.19 1.49
N ASP A 140 8.87 21.36 0.84
CA ASP A 140 9.51 21.61 -0.47
C ASP A 140 10.99 22.01 -0.37
N GLY A 141 11.53 22.00 0.86
CA GLY A 141 12.87 22.46 1.22
C GLY A 141 12.89 23.88 1.79
N SER A 142 11.72 24.52 1.96
CA SER A 142 11.59 25.82 2.63
C SER A 142 11.56 25.72 4.16
N GLY A 143 11.33 24.52 4.70
CA GLY A 143 11.05 24.29 6.11
C GLY A 143 9.56 24.42 6.47
N TYR A 144 8.68 24.64 5.49
CA TYR A 144 7.23 24.69 5.68
C TYR A 144 6.55 23.49 5.03
N TYR A 145 5.68 22.81 5.78
CA TYR A 145 5.03 21.58 5.35
C TYR A 145 3.69 21.83 4.68
N PHE A 146 3.72 22.26 3.42
CA PHE A 146 2.53 22.47 2.59
C PHE A 146 2.70 21.99 1.14
N ASP A 147 3.73 21.21 0.83
CA ASP A 147 4.08 20.88 -0.56
C ASP A 147 3.20 19.80 -1.17
N LYS A 148 3.32 18.55 -0.71
CA LYS A 148 2.55 17.40 -1.21
C LYS A 148 1.75 16.79 -0.08
N MET A 149 0.45 16.61 -0.33
CA MET A 149 -0.42 15.90 0.59
C MET A 149 -0.32 14.40 0.38
N ILE A 150 -0.25 13.65 1.48
CA ILE A 150 -0.20 12.19 1.49
C ILE A 150 -1.20 11.69 2.54
N TRP A 151 -1.97 10.68 2.17
CA TRP A 151 -2.76 9.91 3.13
C TRP A 151 -1.87 8.88 3.81
N VAL A 152 -1.86 8.86 5.13
CA VAL A 152 -1.14 7.86 5.91
C VAL A 152 -2.16 7.04 6.69
N PHE A 153 -2.31 5.76 6.35
CA PHE A 153 -3.10 4.81 7.12
C PHE A 153 -2.20 4.15 8.16
N ASP A 154 -2.51 4.33 9.43
CA ASP A 154 -1.68 3.82 10.52
C ASP A 154 -1.96 2.32 10.72
N LYS A 155 -1.00 1.48 10.36
CA LYS A 155 -1.04 0.02 10.54
C LYS A 155 -0.16 -0.44 11.71
N ARG A 156 0.40 0.49 12.49
CA ARG A 156 1.20 0.17 13.68
C ARG A 156 0.31 -0.50 14.75
N ASP A 157 0.88 -1.45 15.49
CA ASP A 157 0.18 -2.06 16.61
C ASP A 157 0.12 -1.09 17.80
N GLU A 158 -1.08 -0.64 18.16
CA GLU A 158 -1.31 0.26 19.30
C GLU A 158 -0.96 -0.39 20.66
N LYS A 159 -0.77 -1.71 20.70
CA LYS A 159 -0.39 -2.46 21.91
C LYS A 159 1.12 -2.67 22.04
N SER A 160 1.90 -2.29 21.04
CA SER A 160 3.35 -2.37 21.11
C SER A 160 3.90 -1.44 22.20
N GLU A 161 4.96 -1.87 22.91
CA GLU A 161 5.64 -1.05 23.93
C GLU A 161 6.24 0.23 23.33
N ASP A 162 6.61 0.19 22.04
CA ASP A 162 7.19 1.32 21.30
C ASP A 162 6.13 2.19 20.61
N TYR A 163 4.84 1.89 20.82
CA TYR A 163 3.77 2.68 20.22
C TYR A 163 3.69 4.06 20.87
N VAL A 164 3.94 5.09 20.05
CA VAL A 164 3.68 6.48 20.40
C VAL A 164 2.56 7.02 19.53
N LYS A 165 1.55 7.59 20.19
CA LYS A 165 0.43 8.26 19.53
C LYS A 165 0.95 9.53 18.86
N LEU A 166 0.73 9.62 17.55
CA LEU A 166 1.06 10.82 16.77
C LEU A 166 -0.10 11.82 16.84
N LEU A 167 0.25 13.09 16.94
CA LEU A 167 -0.66 14.22 17.09
C LEU A 167 -0.64 15.10 15.84
N GLU A 168 -1.64 15.97 15.72
CA GLU A 168 -1.58 17.07 14.76
C GLU A 168 -0.38 17.96 15.09
N ASP A 169 0.20 18.56 14.06
CA ASP A 169 1.43 19.36 14.07
C ASP A 169 2.76 18.62 14.31
N ASP A 170 2.74 17.32 14.66
CA ASP A 170 3.97 16.51 14.71
C ASP A 170 4.62 16.45 13.32
N VAL A 171 5.95 16.60 13.29
CA VAL A 171 6.78 16.27 12.12
C VAL A 171 7.31 14.86 12.31
N VAL A 172 6.97 13.97 11.38
CA VAL A 172 7.20 12.53 11.52
C VAL A 172 7.84 11.99 10.26
N THR A 173 8.80 11.08 10.42
CA THR A 173 9.30 10.24 9.34
C THR A 173 8.51 8.94 9.33
N PHE A 174 7.75 8.72 8.26
CA PHE A 174 6.91 7.56 8.06
C PHE A 174 7.60 6.53 7.16
N TYR A 175 7.48 5.25 7.52
CA TYR A 175 7.96 4.11 6.74
C TYR A 175 6.78 3.21 6.42
N GLY A 176 6.44 3.11 5.14
CA GLY A 176 5.19 2.48 4.72
C GLY A 176 5.19 2.00 3.28
N GLU A 177 4.15 1.27 2.95
CA GLU A 177 3.90 0.70 1.63
C GLU A 177 2.90 1.58 0.86
N PHE A 178 3.20 1.91 -0.39
CA PHE A 178 2.26 2.62 -1.25
C PHE A 178 1.06 1.74 -1.61
N ASN A 179 -0.12 2.17 -1.18
CA ASN A 179 -1.39 1.44 -1.31
C ASN A 179 -2.35 2.10 -2.33
N GLY A 180 -1.80 2.86 -3.28
CA GLY A 180 -2.59 3.48 -4.34
C GLY A 180 -2.99 4.93 -4.06
N LEU A 181 -3.97 5.40 -4.82
CA LEU A 181 -4.45 6.77 -4.77
C LEU A 181 -5.77 6.86 -4.00
N GLN A 182 -5.95 7.96 -3.27
CA GLN A 182 -7.18 8.31 -2.58
C GLN A 182 -7.80 9.52 -3.27
N GLU A 183 -9.09 9.42 -3.60
CA GLU A 183 -9.84 10.59 -4.06
C GLU A 183 -9.87 11.65 -2.95
N THR A 184 -9.60 12.88 -3.34
CA THR A 184 -9.67 14.04 -2.46
C THR A 184 -10.58 15.10 -3.04
N GLU A 185 -11.31 15.79 -2.18
CA GLU A 185 -12.16 16.89 -2.56
C GLU A 185 -11.69 18.15 -1.83
N ASN A 186 -11.45 19.21 -2.59
CA ASN A 186 -11.06 20.50 -2.04
C ASN A 186 -12.28 21.17 -1.43
N SER A 187 -12.28 21.35 -0.11
CA SER A 187 -13.40 21.93 0.64
C SER A 187 -13.77 23.36 0.25
N LEU A 188 -12.88 24.12 -0.41
CA LEU A 188 -13.15 25.51 -0.81
C LEU A 188 -13.94 25.62 -2.11
N ASN A 189 -13.72 24.70 -3.05
CA ASN A 189 -14.28 24.81 -4.41
C ASN A 189 -14.91 23.51 -4.94
N GLY A 190 -14.89 22.43 -4.16
CA GLY A 190 -15.44 21.11 -4.54
C GLY A 190 -14.66 20.41 -5.66
N SER A 191 -13.49 20.92 -6.05
CA SER A 191 -12.68 20.26 -7.07
C SER A 191 -12.17 18.93 -6.53
N LYS A 192 -12.27 17.90 -7.36
CA LYS A 192 -11.77 16.56 -7.05
C LYS A 192 -10.36 16.39 -7.56
N GLY A 193 -9.55 15.70 -6.78
CA GLY A 193 -8.19 15.31 -7.09
C GLY A 193 -7.93 13.91 -6.55
N GLU A 194 -6.69 13.50 -6.67
CA GLU A 194 -6.20 12.25 -6.10
C GLU A 194 -4.85 12.52 -5.45
N ASP A 195 -4.62 11.91 -4.30
CA ASP A 195 -3.36 11.97 -3.57
C ASP A 195 -2.92 10.55 -3.22
N MET A 196 -1.62 10.31 -3.19
CA MET A 196 -1.11 8.98 -2.83
C MET A 196 -1.40 8.61 -1.37
N SER A 197 -1.56 7.32 -1.10
CA SER A 197 -1.65 6.77 0.25
C SER A 197 -0.54 5.80 0.59
N LEU A 198 -0.11 5.84 1.85
CA LEU A 198 0.81 4.89 2.46
C LEU A 198 0.13 4.14 3.59
N ASP A 199 0.24 2.81 3.59
CA ASP A 199 0.02 1.98 4.77
C ASP A 199 1.31 1.96 5.59
N VAL A 200 1.29 2.56 6.79
CA VAL A 200 2.50 2.81 7.58
C VAL A 200 2.63 1.80 8.71
N TYR A 201 3.82 1.21 8.82
CA TYR A 201 4.16 0.20 9.83
C TYR A 201 5.19 0.68 10.85
N TYR A 202 5.93 1.74 10.54
CA TYR A 202 6.85 2.38 11.47
C TYR A 202 6.83 3.90 11.28
N ALA A 203 6.98 4.64 12.37
CA ALA A 203 7.01 6.09 12.35
C ALA A 203 7.97 6.62 13.43
N GLU A 204 8.69 7.68 13.11
CA GLU A 204 9.67 8.32 14.01
C GLU A 204 9.36 9.81 14.11
N ILE A 205 9.03 10.29 15.31
CA ILE A 205 8.80 11.71 15.55
C ILE A 205 10.14 12.44 15.41
N VAL A 206 10.20 13.38 14.47
CA VAL A 206 11.34 14.27 14.24
C VAL A 206 11.20 15.54 15.07
N LYS A 207 9.96 16.05 15.18
CA LYS A 207 9.60 17.18 16.02
C LYS A 207 8.19 16.96 16.58
N GLU A 208 8.04 17.08 17.89
CA GLU A 208 6.74 17.06 18.56
C GLU A 208 5.97 18.36 18.30
N ALA A 209 4.64 18.28 18.30
CA ALA A 209 3.75 19.41 18.34
C ALA A 209 4.04 20.32 19.55
N GLU A 210 3.89 21.64 19.36
CA GLU A 210 4.11 22.65 20.41
C GLU A 210 2.85 22.97 21.22
#